data_AF-A0A9D4YKT5-F1
#
_entry.id   AF-A0A9D4YKT5-F1
#
_cell.length_a   1.000
_cell.length_b   1.000
_cell.length_c   1.000
_cell.angle_alpha   90.00
_cell.angle_beta   90.00
_cell.angle_gamma   90.00
#
_symmetry.space_group_name_H-M   'P 1'
#
loop_
_entity.id
_entity.type
_entity.pdbx_description
1 polymer ?
#
loop_
_entity_poly.entity_id
_entity_poly.type
_entity_poly.pdbx_seq_one_letter_code
_entity_poly.pdbx_strand_id
1 'polypeptide(L)'
;MAIMKSIICARDKGVKFEVHWSAEDQLIFFHQACVSIEDGYLPKVTFVVVQKRHHTRLFPVNPKETDRSGNIMPGTVVDTSICHPREFDFYLNSHAGIQ
;
A
#
# COMPACT_ATOMS: atom_id res chain seq x y z
N MET A 1 19.99 4.92 23.39
CA MET A 1 18.86 5.33 22.52
C MET A 1 18.60 4.18 21.56
N ALA A 2 17.36 3.68 21.42
CA ALA A 2 17.07 2.62 20.46
C ALA A 2 16.76 3.27 19.11
N ILE A 3 17.57 2.97 18.09
CA ILE A 3 17.38 3.47 16.73
C ILE A 3 16.64 2.40 15.93
N MET A 4 15.61 2.80 15.19
CA MET A 4 14.84 1.88 14.35
C MET A 4 15.72 1.35 13.21
N LYS A 5 15.86 0.03 13.09
CA LYS A 5 16.68 -0.57 12.01
C LYS A 5 15.95 -0.65 10.68
N SER A 6 14.62 -0.64 10.72
CA SER A 6 13.75 -0.75 9.55
C SER A 6 12.49 0.09 9.74
N ILE A 7 12.03 0.72 8.66
CA ILE A 7 10.82 1.54 8.65
C ILE A 7 9.94 1.13 7.47
N ILE A 8 8.65 0.90 7.76
CA ILE A 8 7.63 0.64 6.74
C ILE A 8 6.74 1.88 6.67
N CYS A 9 6.71 2.53 5.52
CA CYS A 9 5.87 3.69 5.27
C CYS A 9 4.71 3.27 4.36
N ALA A 10 3.47 3.43 4.83
CA ALA A 10 2.27 3.24 4.02
C ALA A 10 1.67 4.60 3.66
N ARG A 11 1.70 4.95 2.37
CA ARG A 11 1.23 6.24 1.85
C ARG A 11 -0.12 6.09 1.18
N ASP A 12 -1.17 6.69 1.76
CA ASP A 12 -2.47 6.79 1.09
C ASP A 12 -2.42 7.77 -0.09
N LYS A 13 -2.80 7.29 -1.28
CA LYS A 13 -2.93 8.07 -2.49
C LYS A 13 -4.25 8.86 -2.44
N GLY A 14 -4.16 10.06 -1.87
CA GLY A 14 -5.26 11.02 -1.83
C GLY A 14 -5.73 11.48 -3.22
N VAL A 15 -6.86 12.19 -3.28
CA VAL A 15 -7.52 12.63 -4.53
C VAL A 15 -7.00 13.96 -5.06
N LYS A 16 -6.16 14.69 -4.32
CA LYS A 16 -5.86 16.10 -4.63
C LYS A 16 -4.76 16.28 -5.67
N PHE A 17 -5.17 16.80 -6.81
CA PHE A 17 -4.38 17.59 -7.75
C PHE A 17 -3.86 18.85 -7.04
N GLU A 18 -2.60 18.83 -6.61
CA GLU A 18 -1.71 20.00 -6.52
C GLU A 18 -0.34 19.48 -6.09
N VAL A 19 0.61 19.52 -7.03
CA VAL A 19 1.99 19.00 -6.90
C VAL A 19 2.06 17.55 -6.39
N HIS A 20 1.75 16.59 -7.26
CA HIS A 20 1.99 15.18 -6.98
C HIS A 20 3.51 14.90 -6.96
N TRP A 21 4.13 15.02 -5.78
CA TRP A 21 5.44 14.43 -5.54
C TRP A 21 5.36 12.93 -5.81
N SER A 22 6.25 12.42 -6.64
CA SER A 22 6.36 10.99 -6.88
C SER A 22 6.66 10.24 -5.58
N ALA A 23 6.44 8.93 -5.55
CA ALA A 23 6.86 8.11 -4.42
C ALA A 23 8.39 8.21 -4.20
N GLU A 24 9.15 8.39 -5.28
CA GLU A 24 10.60 8.57 -5.28
C GLU A 24 10.99 9.88 -4.57
N ASP A 25 10.33 11.00 -4.91
CA ASP A 25 10.58 12.29 -4.24
C ASP A 25 10.32 12.21 -2.74
N GLN A 26 9.23 11.56 -2.35
CA GLN A 26 8.88 11.39 -0.93
C GLN A 26 9.90 10.51 -0.20
N LEU A 27 10.43 9.48 -0.86
CA LEU A 27 11.48 8.63 -0.30
C LEU A 27 12.79 9.41 -0.09
N ILE A 28 13.14 10.33 -1.01
CA ILE A 28 14.31 11.21 -0.87
C ILE A 28 14.17 12.08 0.38
N PHE A 29 13.03 12.76 0.56
CA PHE A 29 12.80 13.56 1.76
C PHE A 29 12.82 12.72 3.04
N PHE A 30 12.29 11.51 2.99
CA PHE A 30 12.33 10.58 4.13
C PHE A 30 13.77 10.22 4.53
N HIS A 31 14.64 9.94 3.54
CA HIS A 31 16.06 9.70 3.81
C HIS A 31 16.77 10.93 4.39
N GLN A 32 16.48 12.13 3.87
CA GLN A 32 17.01 13.38 4.43
C GLN A 32 16.59 13.57 5.89
N ALA A 33 15.33 13.27 6.23
CA ALA A 33 14.84 13.32 7.60
C ALA A 33 15.58 12.32 8.52
N CYS A 34 15.85 11.10 8.05
CA CYS A 34 16.64 10.12 8.81
C CYS A 34 18.05 10.64 9.11
N VAL A 35 18.76 11.16 8.10
CA VAL A 35 20.10 11.73 8.28
C VAL A 35 20.09 12.92 9.25
N SER A 36 19.02 13.72 9.28
CA SER A 36 18.89 14.85 10.21
C SER A 36 18.74 14.45 11.69
N ILE A 37 18.35 13.20 11.96
CA ILE A 37 18.23 12.66 13.32
C ILE A 37 19.61 12.25 13.85
N GLU A 38 20.42 11.60 13.02
CA GLU A 38 21.75 11.11 13.37
C GLU A 38 22.60 10.94 12.10
N ASP A 39 23.84 11.41 12.16
CA ASP A 39 24.79 11.29 11.04
C ASP A 39 24.97 9.83 10.63
N GLY A 40 24.70 9.54 9.35
CA GLY A 40 24.80 8.19 8.80
C GLY A 40 23.61 7.27 9.08
N TYR A 41 22.52 7.77 9.68
CA TYR A 41 21.32 6.96 9.91
C TYR A 41 20.57 6.66 8.60
N LEU A 42 20.81 5.46 8.08
CA LEU A 42 20.23 4.91 6.85
C LEU A 42 19.47 3.61 7.16
N PRO A 43 18.24 3.70 7.72
CA PRO A 43 17.45 2.51 7.99
C PRO A 43 17.00 1.84 6.70
N LYS A 44 16.71 0.53 6.76
CA LYS A 44 16.03 -0.15 5.64
C LYS A 44 14.60 0.38 5.52
N VAL A 45 14.27 1.03 4.41
CA VAL A 45 12.94 1.59 4.16
C VAL A 45 12.14 0.70 3.21
N THR A 46 10.89 0.41 3.56
CA THR A 46 9.90 -0.18 2.65
C THR A 46 8.79 0.85 2.47
N PHE A 47 8.62 1.33 1.24
CA PHE A 47 7.62 2.35 0.92
C PHE A 47 6.48 1.68 0.14
N VAL A 48 5.26 1.74 0.68
CA VAL A 48 4.06 1.10 0.13
C VAL A 48 3.04 2.19 -0.19
N VAL A 49 2.64 2.30 -1.45
CA VAL A 49 1.54 3.19 -1.84
C VAL A 49 0.22 2.44 -1.72
N VAL A 50 -0.72 3.00 -0.98
CA VAL A 50 -2.06 2.45 -0.78
C VAL A 50 -3.06 3.27 -1.60
N GLN A 51 -3.84 2.62 -2.45
CA GLN A 51 -4.88 3.29 -3.23
C GLN A 51 -6.22 2.62 -2.99
N LYS A 52 -7.12 3.25 -2.22
CA LYS A 52 -8.49 2.74 -2.01
C LYS A 52 -9.44 3.11 -3.17
N ARG A 53 -9.20 4.24 -3.82
CA ARG A 53 -10.06 4.79 -4.89
C ARG A 53 -9.51 4.38 -6.26
N HIS A 54 -9.89 3.21 -6.73
CA HIS A 54 -9.56 2.69 -8.07
C HIS A 54 -10.77 2.01 -8.73
N HIS A 55 -10.66 1.69 -10.02
CA HIS A 55 -11.73 1.05 -10.79
C HIS A 55 -11.67 -0.48 -10.80
N THR A 56 -10.63 -1.11 -10.23
CA THR A 56 -10.59 -2.57 -10.06
C THR A 56 -11.69 -3.04 -9.13
N ARG A 57 -12.37 -4.13 -9.49
CA ARG A 57 -13.40 -4.82 -8.71
C ARG A 57 -13.11 -6.32 -8.74
N LEU A 58 -13.23 -6.96 -7.59
CA LEU A 58 -12.99 -8.39 -7.43
C LEU A 58 -14.33 -9.05 -7.05
N PHE A 59 -14.66 -10.13 -7.73
CA PHE A 59 -15.89 -10.88 -7.49
C PHE A 59 -15.55 -12.35 -7.21
N PRO A 60 -16.22 -12.98 -6.23
CA PRO A 60 -16.01 -14.39 -5.93
C PRO A 60 -16.57 -15.26 -7.06
N VAL A 61 -15.86 -16.33 -7.41
CA VAL A 61 -16.32 -17.30 -8.42
C VAL A 61 -17.36 -18.24 -7.81
N ASN A 62 -17.15 -18.63 -6.54
CA ASN A 62 -18.03 -19.53 -5.82
C ASN A 62 -18.88 -18.77 -4.80
N PRO A 63 -20.21 -19.03 -4.73
CA PRO A 63 -21.07 -18.42 -3.71
C PRO A 63 -20.68 -18.73 -2.25
N LYS A 64 -19.85 -19.75 -2.03
CA LYS A 64 -19.35 -20.12 -0.69
C LYS A 64 -18.18 -19.25 -0.23
N GLU A 65 -17.58 -18.48 -1.13
CA GLU A 65 -16.42 -17.60 -0.87
C GLU A 65 -16.85 -16.12 -0.74
N THR A 66 -18.13 -15.90 -0.43
CA THR A 66 -18.67 -14.57 -0.26
C THR A 66 -18.89 -14.24 1.20
N ASP A 67 -18.78 -12.96 1.54
CA ASP A 67 -19.33 -12.45 2.80
C ASP A 67 -20.87 -12.38 2.75
N ARG A 68 -21.48 -11.86 3.82
CA ARG A 68 -22.94 -11.72 3.95
C ARG A 68 -23.56 -10.78 2.92
N SER A 69 -22.77 -9.88 2.34
CA SER A 69 -23.19 -8.91 1.33
C SER A 69 -22.97 -9.40 -0.11
N GLY A 70 -22.38 -10.59 -0.29
CA GLY A 70 -22.01 -11.12 -1.60
C GLY A 70 -20.66 -10.62 -2.12
N ASN A 71 -19.89 -9.88 -1.32
CA ASN A 71 -18.55 -9.44 -1.67
C ASN A 71 -17.50 -10.52 -1.38
N ILE A 72 -16.29 -10.34 -1.90
CA ILE A 72 -15.14 -11.18 -1.54
C ILE A 72 -14.87 -11.13 -0.03
N MET A 73 -14.41 -12.25 0.54
CA MET A 73 -14.11 -12.33 1.97
C MET A 73 -13.01 -11.34 2.40
N PRO A 74 -13.06 -10.79 3.63
CA PRO A 74 -11.93 -10.06 4.21
C PRO A 74 -10.69 -10.96 4.27
N GLY A 75 -9.53 -10.39 3.94
CA GLY A 75 -8.27 -11.12 3.81
C GLY A 75 -8.00 -11.67 2.41
N THR A 76 -8.91 -11.48 1.44
CA THR A 76 -8.64 -11.85 0.05
C THR A 76 -7.46 -11.02 -0.49
N VAL A 77 -6.43 -11.72 -0.97
CA VAL A 77 -5.24 -11.15 -1.61
C VAL A 77 -5.18 -11.61 -3.07
N VAL A 78 -4.88 -10.68 -3.98
CA VAL A 78 -4.58 -10.97 -5.39
C VAL A 78 -3.26 -10.31 -5.74
N ASP A 79 -2.24 -11.11 -5.99
CA ASP A 79 -0.86 -10.71 -6.32
C ASP A 79 -0.39 -11.28 -7.68
N THR A 80 -1.31 -11.87 -8.45
CA THR A 80 -1.04 -12.50 -9.75
C THR A 80 -2.05 -12.08 -10.81
N SER A 81 -1.68 -12.29 -12.07
CA SER A 81 -2.52 -12.11 -13.28
C SER A 81 -2.94 -10.68 -13.62
N ILE A 82 -3.61 -9.97 -12.72
CA ILE A 82 -4.14 -8.61 -12.92
C ILE A 82 -3.21 -7.51 -12.36
N CYS A 83 -2.18 -7.92 -11.63
CA CYS A 83 -1.13 -7.07 -11.08
C CYS A 83 -0.14 -6.62 -12.16
N HIS A 84 0.68 -5.64 -11.83
CA HIS A 84 1.68 -5.12 -12.75
C HIS A 84 2.69 -6.23 -13.14
N PRO A 85 3.04 -6.38 -14.43
CA PRO A 85 3.84 -7.52 -14.88
C PRO A 85 5.31 -7.49 -14.42
N ARG A 86 5.78 -6.37 -13.87
CA ARG A 86 7.19 -6.15 -13.48
C ARG A 86 7.39 -5.45 -12.13
N GLU A 87 6.35 -4.86 -11.57
CA GLU A 87 6.44 -4.11 -10.32
C GLU A 87 5.85 -4.94 -9.20
N PHE A 88 6.11 -4.55 -7.95
CA PHE A 88 5.60 -5.27 -6.79
C PHE A 88 4.31 -4.61 -6.29
N ASP A 89 3.17 -5.07 -6.81
CA ASP A 89 1.84 -4.64 -6.41
C ASP A 89 0.93 -5.83 -6.09
N PHE A 90 -0.11 -5.57 -5.29
CA PHE A 90 -1.13 -6.54 -4.93
C PHE A 90 -2.42 -5.81 -4.56
N TYR A 91 -3.55 -6.51 -4.69
CA TYR A 91 -4.83 -6.10 -4.15
C TYR A 91 -5.08 -6.84 -2.83
N LEU A 92 -5.52 -6.10 -1.81
CA LEU A 92 -5.93 -6.66 -0.53
C LEU A 92 -7.29 -6.11 -0.14
N ASN A 93 -8.28 -7.00 0.00
CA ASN A 93 -9.54 -6.65 0.64
C ASN A 93 -9.46 -6.91 2.14
N SER A 94 -9.09 -5.91 2.93
CA SER A 94 -8.87 -6.08 4.37
C SER A 94 -10.14 -5.99 5.24
N HIS A 95 -11.31 -5.72 4.66
CA HIS A 95 -12.55 -5.46 5.41
C HIS A 95 -13.76 -6.14 4.77
N ALA A 96 -14.80 -6.36 5.59
CA ALA A 96 -16.08 -6.89 5.11
C ALA A 96 -16.87 -5.78 4.39
N GLY A 97 -17.62 -6.17 3.36
CA GLY A 97 -18.58 -5.30 2.71
C GLY A 97 -19.76 -5.05 3.66
N ILE A 98 -19.99 -3.79 4.02
CA ILE A 98 -21.08 -3.40 4.93
C ILE A 98 -22.27 -2.79 4.17
N GLN A 99 -22.02 -2.20 2.98
CA GLN A 99 -22.92 -1.37 2.16
C GLN A 99 -22.71 0.14 2.35
#